data_AF-A0AAJ6AQR4-F1
#
_entry.id   AF-A0AAJ6AQR4-F1
#
_cell.length_a   1.000
_cell.length_b   1.000
_cell.length_c   1.000
_cell.angle_alpha   90.00
_cell.angle_beta   90.00
_cell.angle_gamma   90.00
#
_symmetry.space_group_name_H-M   'P 1'
#
loop_
_entity.id
_entity.type
_entity.pdbx_description
1 polymer ?
#
loop_
_entity_poly.entity_id
_entity_poly.type
_entity_poly.pdbx_seq_one_letter_code
_entity_poly.pdbx_strand_id
1 'polypeptide(L)'
;MGQQVNELSMDRVTTSNDKMTEYELFVTAPHEGGKPLWINANQRQHWAVKAKNTKLWRQATALRARQMKLPTGLKRAHITVHVHKSNRRTYDVHNLYGTAKAAIDGLIDYGVLPDDTNAHLTGPDMREGDPRPIAGITITIKETT
;
A
#
# COMPACT_ATOMS: atom_id res chain seq x y z
N MET A 1 -17.88 28.64 1.86
CA MET A 1 -16.53 28.60 2.45
C MET A 1 -15.98 27.21 2.22
N GLY A 2 -15.14 27.05 1.21
CA GLY A 2 -14.56 25.76 0.84
C GLY A 2 -13.55 25.33 1.89
N GLN A 3 -13.76 24.17 2.50
CA GLN A 3 -12.73 23.54 3.32
C GLN A 3 -11.62 23.07 2.40
N GLN A 4 -10.48 23.74 2.52
CA GLN A 4 -9.22 23.35 1.92
C GLN A 4 -8.77 22.06 2.61
N VAL A 5 -8.97 20.92 1.95
CA VAL A 5 -8.44 19.64 2.42
C VAL A 5 -6.92 19.68 2.22
N ASN A 6 -6.21 19.82 3.33
CA ASN A 6 -4.76 19.86 3.34
C ASN A 6 -4.24 18.44 3.02
N GLU A 7 -3.48 18.30 1.92
CA GLU A 7 -2.84 17.04 1.46
C GLU A 7 -1.96 16.37 2.52
N LEU A 8 -1.63 17.09 3.59
CA LEU A 8 -0.83 16.67 4.75
C LEU A 8 -1.62 15.96 5.86
N SER A 9 -2.92 15.67 5.69
CA SER A 9 -3.77 15.06 6.73
C SER A 9 -3.98 13.54 6.60
N MET A 10 -3.21 12.87 5.73
CA MET A 10 -3.53 11.52 5.24
C MET A 10 -2.83 10.36 5.96
N ASP A 11 -1.90 10.66 6.85
CA ASP A 11 -1.22 9.63 7.63
C ASP A 11 -1.70 9.69 9.06
N ARG A 12 -2.10 8.54 9.60
CA ARG A 12 -2.62 8.43 10.97
C ARG A 12 -1.88 7.31 11.68
N VAL A 13 -1.23 7.64 12.78
CA VAL A 13 -0.81 6.67 13.79
C VAL A 13 -1.86 6.76 14.90
N THR A 14 -2.68 5.72 15.05
CA THR A 14 -3.69 5.68 16.11
C THR A 14 -3.29 4.63 17.12
N THR A 15 -2.86 5.06 18.30
CA THR A 15 -2.64 4.17 19.44
C THR A 15 -3.99 3.95 20.10
N SER A 16 -4.65 2.83 19.81
CA SER A 16 -5.85 2.45 20.56
C SER A 16 -5.44 1.89 21.92
N ASN A 17 -6.16 2.30 22.97
CA ASN A 17 -5.83 2.00 24.35
C ASN A 17 -5.89 0.48 24.59
N ASP A 18 -4.77 -0.06 25.07
CA ASP A 18 -4.45 -1.46 25.42
C ASP A 18 -4.02 -2.42 24.26
N LYS A 19 -2.68 -2.50 24.08
CA LYS A 19 -1.89 -3.54 23.38
C LYS A 19 -1.91 -3.70 21.86
N MET A 20 -2.57 -2.85 21.08
CA MET A 20 -2.57 -3.01 19.61
C MET A 20 -2.23 -1.72 18.88
N THR A 21 -1.04 -1.70 18.24
CA THR A 21 -0.60 -0.54 17.46
C THR A 21 -0.95 -0.72 15.98
N GLU A 22 -1.58 0.31 15.42
CA GLU A 22 -2.00 0.37 14.02
C GLU A 22 -1.32 1.55 13.32
N TYR A 23 -0.76 1.26 12.15
CA TYR A 23 -0.07 2.22 11.31
C TYR A 23 -0.76 2.28 9.95
N GLU A 24 -1.08 3.49 9.51
CA GLU A 24 -1.65 3.73 8.18
C GLU A 24 -0.67 4.56 7.35
N LEU A 25 -0.44 4.14 6.10
CA LEU A 25 0.30 4.94 5.12
C LEU A 25 -0.40 4.94 3.77
N PHE A 26 -0.46 6.12 3.15
CA PHE A 26 -0.86 6.25 1.76
C PHE A 26 0.38 6.23 0.85
N VAL A 27 0.38 5.32 -0.12
CA VAL A 27 1.40 5.20 -1.17
C VAL A 27 0.79 5.65 -2.49
N THR A 28 1.27 6.79 -2.99
CA THR A 28 0.89 7.30 -4.31
C THR A 28 1.31 6.31 -5.40
N ALA A 29 0.41 6.04 -6.34
CA ALA A 29 0.71 5.15 -7.45
C ALA A 29 1.82 5.75 -8.33
N PRO A 30 2.93 5.03 -8.58
CA PRO A 30 3.90 5.42 -9.59
C PRO A 30 3.20 5.62 -10.92
N HIS A 31 3.59 6.64 -11.68
CA HIS A 31 2.94 6.99 -12.94
C HIS A 31 3.94 7.23 -14.06
N GLU A 32 3.55 6.88 -15.28
CA GLU A 32 4.30 7.18 -16.50
C GLU A 32 3.33 7.78 -17.53
N GLY A 33 3.70 8.90 -18.15
CA GLY A 33 2.82 9.61 -19.08
C GLY A 33 1.46 9.99 -18.48
N GLY A 34 1.42 10.33 -17.19
CA GLY A 34 0.20 10.68 -16.45
C GLY A 34 -0.72 9.50 -16.10
N LYS A 35 -0.30 8.25 -16.35
CA LYS A 35 -1.09 7.05 -16.07
C LYS A 35 -0.49 6.25 -14.90
N PRO A 36 -1.28 5.86 -13.90
CA PRO A 36 -0.83 4.98 -12.83
C PRO A 36 -0.38 3.62 -13.35
N LEU A 37 0.75 3.13 -12.85
CA LEU A 37 1.39 1.89 -13.25
C LEU A 37 0.88 0.69 -12.45
N TRP A 38 -0.40 0.38 -12.58
CA TRP A 38 -1.01 -0.77 -11.94
C TRP A 38 -0.43 -2.10 -12.46
N ILE A 39 -0.23 -3.05 -11.56
CA ILE A 39 0.07 -4.45 -11.87
C ILE A 39 -1.26 -5.19 -11.75
N ASN A 40 -1.90 -5.44 -12.89
CA ASN A 40 -3.24 -6.00 -12.97
C ASN A 40 -3.22 -7.38 -13.62
N ALA A 41 -3.77 -8.39 -12.95
CA ALA A 41 -3.80 -9.78 -13.41
C ALA A 41 -4.58 -9.99 -14.72
N ASN A 42 -5.63 -9.19 -14.97
CA ASN A 42 -6.41 -9.25 -16.21
C ASN A 42 -5.67 -8.62 -17.40
N GLN A 43 -4.64 -7.82 -17.13
CA GLN A 43 -3.79 -7.30 -18.20
C GLN A 43 -2.67 -8.31 -18.47
N ARG A 44 -2.63 -8.86 -19.69
CA ARG A 44 -1.49 -9.67 -20.18
C ARG A 44 -0.27 -8.77 -20.44
N GLN A 45 0.25 -8.16 -19.39
CA GLN A 45 1.40 -7.26 -19.45
C GLN A 45 2.65 -8.05 -19.83
N HIS A 46 3.48 -7.47 -20.70
CA HIS A 46 4.80 -8.02 -21.00
C HIS A 46 5.63 -8.10 -19.71
N TRP A 47 6.38 -9.19 -19.52
CA TRP A 47 7.11 -9.47 -18.28
C TRP A 47 8.05 -8.34 -17.87
N ALA A 48 8.71 -7.68 -18.83
CA ALA A 48 9.62 -6.57 -18.57
C ALA A 48 8.89 -5.34 -18.00
N VAL A 49 7.67 -5.07 -18.49
CA VAL A 49 6.82 -3.98 -17.98
C VAL A 49 6.34 -4.30 -16.57
N LYS A 50 5.90 -5.54 -16.33
CA LYS A 50 5.52 -6.01 -14.99
C LYS A 50 6.68 -5.87 -14.00
N ALA A 51 7.89 -6.28 -14.38
CA ALA A 51 9.09 -6.17 -13.55
C ALA A 51 9.43 -4.71 -13.22
N LYS A 52 9.39 -3.82 -14.23
CA LYS A 52 9.57 -2.37 -14.04
C LYS A 52 8.54 -1.81 -13.05
N ASN A 53 7.26 -2.08 -13.26
CA ASN A 53 6.19 -1.58 -12.39
C ASN A 53 6.34 -2.12 -10.96
N THR A 54 6.69 -3.39 -10.81
CA THR A 54 6.96 -4.02 -9.50
C THR A 54 8.07 -3.27 -8.76
N LYS A 55 9.19 -2.99 -9.43
CA LYS A 55 10.30 -2.24 -8.83
C LYS A 55 9.88 -0.84 -8.38
N LEU A 56 9.10 -0.13 -9.21
CA LEU A 56 8.65 1.22 -8.88
C LEU A 56 7.70 1.24 -7.68
N TRP A 57 6.78 0.27 -7.57
CA TRP A 57 5.92 0.14 -6.39
C TRP A 57 6.71 -0.20 -5.13
N ARG A 58 7.66 -1.14 -5.20
CA ARG A 58 8.55 -1.48 -4.07
C ARG A 58 9.30 -0.25 -3.55
N GLN A 59 9.91 0.50 -4.46
CA GLN A 59 10.67 1.71 -4.13
C GLN A 59 9.79 2.82 -3.55
N ALA A 60 8.62 3.06 -4.14
CA ALA A 60 7.68 4.07 -3.65
C ALA A 60 7.21 3.74 -2.22
N THR A 61 6.89 2.48 -1.95
CA THR A 61 6.46 2.05 -0.62
C THR A 61 7.59 2.13 0.41
N ALA A 62 8.80 1.64 0.09
CA ALA A 62 9.94 1.72 1.00
C ALA A 62 10.31 3.18 1.34
N LEU A 63 10.27 4.06 0.34
CA LEU A 63 10.50 5.50 0.54
C LEU A 63 9.43 6.09 1.46
N ARG A 64 8.15 5.74 1.25
CA ARG A 64 7.03 6.23 2.05
C ARG A 64 7.11 5.75 3.49
N ALA A 65 7.41 4.47 3.71
CA ALA A 65 7.64 3.90 5.03
C ALA A 65 8.77 4.63 5.78
N ARG A 66 9.87 4.94 5.09
CA ARG A 66 10.98 5.71 5.65
C ARG A 66 10.58 7.14 6.02
N GLN A 67 9.83 7.83 5.18
CA GLN A 67 9.33 9.18 5.47
C GLN A 67 8.43 9.19 6.71
N MET A 68 7.61 8.17 6.85
CA MET A 68 6.70 7.95 7.98
C MET A 68 7.38 7.46 9.25
N LYS A 69 8.65 7.05 9.17
CA LYS A 69 9.39 6.42 10.27
C LYS A 69 8.60 5.26 10.89
N LEU A 70 8.06 4.38 10.03
CA LEU A 70 7.36 3.19 10.47
C LEU A 70 8.25 2.32 11.37
N PRO A 71 7.66 1.52 12.28
CA PRO A 71 8.44 0.59 13.07
C PRO A 71 9.15 -0.41 12.16
N THR A 72 10.28 -0.92 12.65
CA THR A 72 11.02 -2.01 12.01
C THR A 72 11.12 -3.18 12.97
N GLY A 73 11.23 -4.39 12.43
CA GLY A 73 11.39 -5.61 13.23
C GLY A 73 10.13 -6.04 13.99
N LEU A 74 8.93 -5.73 13.48
CA LEU A 74 7.70 -6.32 13.99
C LEU A 74 7.78 -7.84 13.87
N LYS A 75 7.27 -8.57 14.86
CA LYS A 75 7.28 -10.04 14.82
C LYS A 75 6.21 -10.57 13.88
N ARG A 76 4.99 -10.06 14.02
CA ARG A 76 3.83 -10.45 13.23
C ARG A 76 2.95 -9.25 12.96
N ALA A 77 2.38 -9.15 11.76
CA ALA A 77 1.39 -8.13 11.46
C ALA A 77 0.27 -8.65 10.54
N HIS A 78 -0.88 -8.02 10.65
CA HIS A 78 -1.97 -8.11 9.70
C HIS A 78 -1.95 -6.90 8.77
N ILE A 79 -1.98 -7.13 7.46
CA ILE A 79 -2.01 -6.06 6.46
C ILE A 79 -3.35 -6.02 5.73
N THR A 80 -3.94 -4.83 5.66
CA THR A 80 -5.08 -4.51 4.80
C THR A 80 -4.65 -3.49 3.75
N VAL A 81 -5.07 -3.67 2.50
CA VAL A 81 -4.75 -2.76 1.39
C VAL A 81 -6.03 -2.24 0.77
N HIS A 82 -6.26 -0.93 0.89
CA HIS A 82 -7.34 -0.24 0.20
C HIS A 82 -6.81 0.36 -1.11
N VAL A 83 -7.42 0.00 -2.23
CA VAL A 83 -7.06 0.57 -3.53
C VAL A 83 -7.87 1.83 -3.80
N HIS A 84 -7.20 2.93 -4.12
CA HIS A 84 -7.83 4.19 -4.48
C HIS A 84 -7.54 4.51 -5.96
N LYS A 85 -8.58 4.50 -6.80
CA LYS A 85 -8.48 4.94 -8.20
C LYS A 85 -8.92 6.39 -8.36
N SER A 86 -8.39 7.05 -9.39
CA SER A 86 -8.78 8.41 -9.75
C SER A 86 -10.07 8.50 -10.56
N ASN A 87 -10.59 7.38 -11.04
CA ASN A 87 -11.87 7.30 -11.74
C ASN A 87 -12.85 6.40 -10.99
N ARG A 88 -14.15 6.64 -11.24
CA ARG A 88 -15.26 5.89 -10.63
C ARG A 88 -15.63 4.61 -11.39
N ARG A 89 -14.74 4.12 -12.26
CA ARG A 89 -15.03 2.90 -13.03
C ARG A 89 -14.93 1.71 -12.09
N THR A 90 -15.98 0.89 -12.05
CA THR A 90 -15.98 -0.38 -11.30
C THR A 90 -14.78 -1.24 -11.72
N TYR A 91 -14.16 -1.87 -10.74
CA TYR A 91 -13.05 -2.78 -10.93
C TYR A 91 -13.08 -3.83 -9.84
N ASP A 92 -12.59 -5.02 -10.16
CA ASP A 92 -12.33 -6.02 -9.12
C ASP A 92 -10.94 -5.75 -8.52
N VAL A 93 -10.94 -5.47 -7.21
CA VAL A 93 -9.77 -5.15 -6.41
C VAL A 93 -8.74 -6.29 -6.39
N HIS A 94 -9.17 -7.54 -6.45
CA HIS A 94 -8.29 -8.70 -6.38
C HIS A 94 -7.39 -8.82 -7.61
N ASN A 95 -7.80 -8.28 -8.75
CA ASN A 95 -6.94 -8.20 -9.92
C ASN A 95 -5.71 -7.32 -9.69
N LEU A 96 -5.71 -6.48 -8.65
CA LEU A 96 -4.58 -5.62 -8.28
C LEU A 96 -3.73 -6.22 -7.15
N TYR A 97 -3.91 -7.50 -6.82
CA TYR A 97 -3.07 -8.19 -5.85
C TYR A 97 -1.58 -8.10 -6.18
N GLY A 98 -1.22 -8.15 -7.48
CA GLY A 98 0.17 -7.95 -7.91
C GLY A 98 0.73 -6.58 -7.53
N THR A 99 -0.13 -5.55 -7.45
CA THR A 99 0.25 -4.21 -6.98
C THR A 99 0.44 -4.21 -5.47
N ALA A 100 -0.52 -4.77 -4.73
CA ALA A 100 -0.44 -4.87 -3.28
C ALA A 100 0.80 -5.67 -2.84
N LYS A 101 1.11 -6.77 -3.52
CA LYS A 101 2.28 -7.58 -3.26
C LYS A 101 3.58 -6.79 -3.45
N ALA A 102 3.70 -6.06 -4.56
CA ALA A 102 4.86 -5.21 -4.81
C ALA A 102 5.02 -4.12 -3.73
N ALA A 103 3.91 -3.58 -3.21
CA ALA A 103 3.99 -2.63 -2.12
C ALA A 103 4.43 -3.27 -0.79
N ILE A 104 3.89 -4.44 -0.44
CA ILE A 104 4.28 -5.20 0.76
C ILE A 104 5.75 -5.56 0.70
N ASP A 105 6.23 -6.04 -0.44
CA ASP A 105 7.65 -6.30 -0.66
C ASP A 105 8.51 -5.06 -0.35
N GLY A 106 8.03 -3.85 -0.68
CA GLY A 106 8.69 -2.59 -0.32
C GLY A 106 8.69 -2.31 1.20
N LEU A 107 7.67 -2.75 1.94
CA LEU A 107 7.66 -2.68 3.41
C LEU A 107 8.67 -3.67 4.03
N ILE A 108 8.81 -4.87 3.44
CA ILE A 108 9.82 -5.85 3.83
C ILE A 108 11.22 -5.31 3.52
N ASP A 109 11.43 -4.74 2.32
CA ASP A 109 12.70 -4.10 1.95
C ASP A 109 13.08 -2.96 2.91
N TYR A 110 12.09 -2.25 3.46
CA TYR A 110 12.29 -1.24 4.50
C TYR A 110 12.60 -1.85 5.88
N GLY A 111 12.09 -3.05 6.16
CA GLY A 111 12.31 -3.79 7.40
C GLY A 111 11.15 -3.75 8.40
N VAL A 112 9.91 -3.48 7.96
CA VAL A 112 8.73 -3.52 8.87
C VAL A 112 8.59 -4.91 9.52
N LEU A 113 8.67 -5.96 8.71
CA LEU A 113 8.70 -7.36 9.11
C LEU A 113 9.98 -8.00 8.57
N PRO A 114 10.46 -9.11 9.15
CA PRO A 114 11.64 -9.82 8.64
C PRO A 114 11.40 -10.45 7.26
N ASP A 115 10.20 -10.97 6.99
CA ASP A 115 9.77 -11.50 5.69
C ASP A 115 8.24 -11.44 5.52
N ASP A 116 7.74 -11.87 4.36
CA ASP A 116 6.31 -11.91 3.99
C ASP A 116 5.66 -13.28 4.23
N THR A 117 6.32 -14.20 4.93
CA THR A 117 5.80 -15.56 5.15
C THR A 117 4.60 -15.55 6.09
N ASN A 118 3.79 -16.61 6.06
CA ASN A 118 2.65 -16.79 6.96
C ASN A 118 3.04 -16.78 8.46
N ALA A 119 4.33 -16.97 8.78
CA ALA A 119 4.85 -16.87 10.14
C ALA A 119 4.96 -15.41 10.63
N HIS A 120 5.02 -14.43 9.72
CA HIS A 120 5.22 -13.02 10.01
C HIS A 120 4.08 -12.13 9.48
N LEU A 121 3.38 -12.54 8.44
CA LEU A 121 2.36 -11.74 7.77
C LEU A 121 1.04 -12.50 7.65
N THR A 122 -0.05 -11.84 8.03
CA THR A 122 -1.43 -12.23 7.70
C THR A 122 -2.03 -11.24 6.70
N GLY A 123 -2.74 -11.75 5.70
CA GLY A 123 -3.26 -10.96 4.56
C GLY A 123 -2.40 -11.11 3.30
N PRO A 124 -2.36 -10.11 2.39
CA PRO A 124 -3.07 -8.84 2.47
C PRO A 124 -4.56 -8.96 2.16
N ASP A 125 -5.37 -8.34 3.00
CA ASP A 125 -6.80 -8.20 2.74
C ASP A 125 -7.03 -7.06 1.75
N MET A 126 -7.46 -7.41 0.54
CA MET A 126 -7.75 -6.43 -0.52
C MET A 126 -9.12 -5.79 -0.30
N ARG A 127 -9.18 -4.46 -0.29
CA ARG A 127 -10.40 -3.68 -0.12
C ARG A 127 -10.50 -2.61 -1.20
N GLU A 128 -11.72 -2.35 -1.66
CA GLU A 128 -11.99 -1.15 -2.45
C GLU A 128 -11.90 0.06 -1.52
N GLY A 129 -11.13 1.07 -1.92
CA GLY A 129 -11.09 2.37 -1.26
C GLY A 129 -11.88 3.41 -2.04
N ASP A 130 -12.27 4.49 -1.35
CA ASP A 130 -12.96 5.61 -1.99
C ASP A 130 -12.13 6.21 -3.14
N PRO A 131 -12.77 6.69 -4.22
CA PRO A 131 -12.07 7.40 -5.29
C PRO A 131 -11.31 8.61 -4.74
N ARG A 132 -10.07 8.78 -5.19
CA ARG A 132 -9.20 9.91 -4.78
C ARG A 132 -8.67 10.65 -5.99
N PRO A 133 -8.47 11.98 -5.94
CA PRO A 133 -7.87 12.73 -7.05
C PRO A 133 -6.52 12.14 -7.49
N ILE A 134 -5.71 11.74 -6.50
CA ILE A 134 -4.46 11.02 -6.68
C ILE A 134 -4.69 9.54 -6.45
N ALA A 135 -4.42 8.74 -7.48
CA ALA A 135 -4.51 7.28 -7.39
C ALA A 135 -3.38 6.70 -6.54
N GLY A 136 -3.65 5.64 -5.81
CA GLY A 136 -2.70 5.03 -4.90
C GLY A 136 -3.31 3.91 -4.09
N ILE A 137 -2.60 3.47 -3.07
CA ILE A 137 -3.10 2.49 -2.10
C ILE A 137 -2.90 3.03 -0.69
N THR A 138 -3.87 2.77 0.18
CA THR A 138 -3.68 2.92 1.63
C THR A 138 -3.37 1.55 2.18
N ILE A 139 -2.26 1.46 2.90
CA ILE A 139 -1.83 0.24 3.58
C ILE A 139 -2.05 0.45 5.08
N THR A 140 -2.78 -0.46 5.69
CA THR A 140 -2.98 -0.51 7.14
C THR A 140 -2.19 -1.68 7.68
N ILE A 141 -1.29 -1.42 8.61
CA ILE A 141 -0.43 -2.40 9.26
C ILE A 141 -0.86 -2.46 10.72
N LYS A 142 -1.35 -3.61 11.13
CA LYS A 142 -1.77 -3.87 12.50
C LYS A 142 -0.83 -4.88 13.12
N GLU A 143 -0.06 -4.48 14.12
CA GLU A 143 0.81 -5.41 14.84
C GLU A 143 -0.05 -6.47 15.54
N THR A 144 0.37 -7.73 15.44
CA THR A 144 -0.28 -8.86 16.09
C THR A 144 0.75 -9.57 16.96
N THR A 145 0.34 -10.02 18.14
CA THR A 145 1.21 -10.78 19.06
C THR A 145 1.53 -12.17 18.53
#